data_AF-Q4S9P6-F1
#
_entry.id   AF-Q4S9P6-F1
#
_cell.length_a   1.000
_cell.length_b   1.000
_cell.length_c   1.000
_cell.angle_alpha   90.00
_cell.angle_beta   90.00
_cell.angle_gamma   90.00
#
_symmetry.space_group_name_H-M   'P 1'
#
loop_
_entity.id
_entity.type
_entity.pdbx_description
1 polymer ?
#
loop_
_entity_poly.entity_id
_entity_poly.type
_entity_poly.pdbx_seq_one_letter_code
_entity_poly.pdbx_strand_id
1 'polypeptide(L)'
;LLAALLVVLLLDAGCAESQDYYQLLGNDPEAHERFLKVNQAYEVLKDEDLRKKYDKYGEKGFDDHKRGGQYESWNYYRYDFGIYDDDLEIITLDRGDFGNVFKEIENAFMSGLGWLVTFCFDTGDCLEPRTRQKLAGMLWLNTLDSKEIYSQVLDHLPELQLLTSENFESQLAHHRWLVSFTFGDRSPSTSEYKKLQALLRSDHIQYNIQAYPTTVIFNGSSVHEYEGHHSADGILEFIEDLVNPAVISLDPSSFSEKVKGRAEDQAWVVDFYAPWCGPCQALMPEWRRMSRLLSGQVLVGSVDCQLYQSLCQSQNVRAYPEIRLYSSNTKPDRYMSYNGWHRDAHSLRAWVLRSLPSVSVDLTPQSFRSQVLLGQDHWVLDFYAPWCGPCQHFAPEFEILARILKGKVRAGKIDCQAHQHTCQSAGISSYPTVRFYPYLGTRR
;
A
#
# COMPACT_ATOMS: atom_id res chain seq x y z
N LEU A 1 6.61 -4.97 -2.62
CA LEU A 1 7.32 -6.03 -3.37
C LEU A 1 8.41 -6.53 -2.44
N LEU A 2 8.38 -7.83 -2.11
CA LEU A 2 9.13 -8.55 -1.05
C LEU A 2 8.37 -8.72 0.28
N ALA A 3 7.17 -9.31 0.19
CA ALA A 3 6.66 -10.17 1.26
C ALA A 3 7.42 -11.50 1.20
N ALA A 4 7.74 -12.08 2.36
CA ALA A 4 8.37 -13.40 2.45
C ALA A 4 7.47 -14.43 1.75
N LEU A 5 7.87 -14.92 0.58
CA LEU A 5 7.15 -15.94 -0.16
C LEU A 5 7.14 -17.24 0.65
N LEU A 6 5.98 -17.64 1.15
CA LEU A 6 5.69 -19.03 1.46
C LEU A 6 5.20 -19.67 0.15
N VAL A 7 6.11 -20.27 -0.63
CA VAL A 7 5.72 -21.01 -1.85
C VAL A 7 5.21 -22.39 -1.42
N VAL A 8 3.89 -22.54 -1.29
CA VAL A 8 3.26 -23.86 -1.19
C VAL A 8 2.90 -24.31 -2.59
N LEU A 9 3.58 -25.35 -3.08
CA LEU A 9 3.29 -25.95 -4.37
C LEU A 9 1.99 -26.76 -4.28
N LEU A 10 0.89 -26.18 -4.76
CA LEU A 10 -0.28 -26.92 -5.21
C LEU A 10 -0.69 -26.44 -6.60
N LEU A 11 -1.08 -27.39 -7.44
CA LEU A 11 -1.65 -27.13 -8.74
C LEU A 11 -3.11 -26.73 -8.56
N ASP A 12 -3.46 -25.48 -8.84
CA ASP A 12 -4.69 -25.16 -9.59
C ASP A 12 -4.75 -23.69 -9.99
N ALA A 13 -5.28 -23.45 -11.19
CA ALA A 13 -5.56 -22.12 -11.70
C ALA A 13 -6.85 -21.60 -11.03
N GLY A 14 -6.73 -20.46 -10.36
CA GLY A 14 -7.79 -19.91 -9.51
C GLY A 14 -9.05 -19.47 -10.24
N CYS A 15 -10.14 -19.45 -9.47
CA CYS A 15 -11.23 -18.49 -9.63
C CYS A 15 -12.06 -18.49 -8.33
N ALA A 16 -11.79 -17.52 -7.46
CA ALA A 16 -12.64 -17.16 -6.34
C ALA A 16 -13.96 -16.56 -6.87
N GLU A 17 -15.04 -17.34 -6.80
CA GLU A 17 -16.44 -16.92 -6.59
C GLU A 17 -17.37 -18.14 -6.81
N SER A 18 -17.58 -18.97 -5.77
CA SER A 18 -18.70 -19.94 -5.82
C SER A 18 -19.30 -20.31 -4.46
N GLN A 19 -19.02 -19.55 -3.39
CA GLN A 19 -19.48 -19.91 -2.05
C GLN A 19 -21.01 -19.79 -1.85
N ASP A 20 -21.72 -19.07 -2.71
CA ASP A 20 -23.16 -18.80 -2.52
C ASP A 20 -24.13 -19.61 -3.39
N TYR A 21 -23.68 -20.46 -4.32
CA TYR A 21 -24.61 -21.01 -5.32
C TYR A 21 -25.39 -22.25 -4.87
N TYR A 22 -24.86 -23.09 -3.98
CA TYR A 22 -25.49 -24.38 -3.63
C TYR A 22 -26.42 -24.38 -2.41
N GLN A 23 -26.33 -23.40 -1.51
CA GLN A 23 -27.34 -23.26 -0.45
C GLN A 23 -28.72 -22.85 -1.00
N LEU A 24 -28.76 -22.29 -2.21
CA LEU A 24 -30.00 -21.93 -2.92
C LEU A 24 -30.66 -23.12 -3.66
N LEU A 25 -29.95 -24.21 -3.94
CA LEU A 25 -30.39 -25.24 -4.89
C LEU A 25 -31.11 -26.44 -4.26
N GLY A 26 -31.39 -26.41 -2.95
CA GLY A 26 -32.04 -27.52 -2.26
C GLY A 26 -33.44 -27.92 -2.77
N ASN A 27 -34.02 -27.21 -3.75
CA ASN A 27 -35.30 -27.53 -4.40
C ASN A 27 -35.47 -26.99 -5.84
N ASP A 28 -34.39 -26.58 -6.54
CA ASP A 28 -34.51 -26.01 -7.90
C ASP A 28 -34.32 -27.09 -8.99
N PRO A 29 -35.33 -27.41 -9.82
CA PRO A 29 -35.19 -28.38 -10.91
C PRO A 29 -34.24 -27.92 -12.04
N GLU A 30 -33.92 -26.63 -12.13
CA GLU A 30 -32.97 -26.06 -13.11
C GLU A 30 -31.52 -25.97 -12.59
N ALA A 31 -31.28 -26.40 -11.34
CA ALA A 31 -29.98 -26.36 -10.67
C ALA A 31 -28.83 -26.89 -11.54
N HIS A 32 -29.07 -28.05 -12.17
CA HIS A 32 -28.10 -28.73 -12.99
C HIS A 32 -27.74 -27.92 -14.25
N GLU A 33 -28.73 -27.33 -14.94
CA GLU A 33 -28.48 -26.57 -16.17
C GLU A 33 -27.72 -25.27 -15.88
N ARG A 34 -28.04 -24.59 -14.77
CA ARG A 34 -27.30 -23.39 -14.36
C ARG A 34 -25.87 -23.71 -13.97
N PHE A 35 -25.67 -24.80 -13.22
CA PHE A 35 -24.32 -25.25 -12.87
C PHE A 35 -23.51 -25.64 -14.11
N LEU A 36 -24.10 -26.32 -15.09
CA LEU A 36 -23.43 -26.66 -16.34
C LEU A 36 -22.92 -25.42 -17.10
N LYS A 37 -23.67 -24.31 -17.10
CA LYS A 37 -23.23 -23.05 -17.74
C LYS A 37 -22.01 -22.46 -17.03
N VAL A 38 -22.01 -22.45 -15.70
CA VAL A 38 -20.88 -21.96 -14.89
C VAL A 38 -19.67 -22.88 -15.05
N ASN A 39 -19.86 -24.20 -14.98
CA ASN A 39 -18.80 -25.18 -15.17
C ASN A 39 -18.19 -25.07 -16.57
N GLN A 40 -19.00 -24.90 -17.61
CA GLN A 40 -18.51 -24.71 -18.97
C GLN A 40 -17.68 -23.43 -19.10
N ALA A 41 -18.10 -22.32 -18.48
CA ALA A 41 -17.30 -21.10 -18.44
C ALA A 41 -15.97 -21.33 -17.71
N TYR A 42 -15.98 -22.00 -16.56
CA TYR A 42 -14.78 -22.36 -15.82
C TYR A 42 -13.81 -23.23 -16.64
N GLU A 43 -14.30 -24.30 -17.28
CA GLU A 43 -13.49 -25.19 -18.13
C GLU A 43 -12.84 -24.46 -19.32
N VAL A 44 -13.51 -23.45 -19.87
CA VAL A 44 -12.96 -22.62 -20.96
C VAL A 44 -11.94 -21.61 -20.44
N LEU A 45 -12.20 -20.98 -19.29
CA LEU A 45 -11.35 -19.92 -18.76
C LEU A 45 -10.10 -20.44 -18.04
N LYS A 46 -10.14 -21.65 -17.49
CA LYS A 46 -8.98 -22.29 -16.84
C LYS A 46 -7.92 -22.78 -17.83
N ASP A 47 -8.33 -23.13 -19.05
CA ASP A 47 -7.42 -23.59 -20.11
C ASP A 47 -6.95 -22.39 -20.93
N GLU A 48 -5.63 -22.15 -20.94
CA GLU A 48 -5.05 -20.97 -21.57
C GLU A 48 -5.33 -20.86 -23.08
N ASP A 49 -5.37 -22.00 -23.79
CA ASP A 49 -5.62 -22.04 -25.23
C ASP A 49 -7.10 -21.81 -25.56
N LEU A 50 -8.00 -22.38 -24.74
CA LEU A 50 -9.43 -22.12 -24.87
C LEU A 50 -9.75 -20.67 -24.51
N ARG A 51 -9.18 -20.12 -23.43
CA ARG A 51 -9.37 -18.72 -23.04
C ARG A 51 -8.92 -17.77 -24.15
N LYS A 52 -7.74 -17.97 -24.74
CA LYS A 52 -7.26 -17.18 -25.91
C LYS A 52 -8.23 -17.25 -27.10
N LYS A 53 -8.82 -18.43 -27.34
CA LYS A 53 -9.82 -18.62 -28.38
C LYS A 53 -11.12 -17.87 -28.06
N TYR A 54 -11.55 -17.90 -26.80
CA TYR A 54 -12.72 -17.17 -26.31
C TYR A 54 -12.52 -15.65 -26.39
N ASP A 55 -11.39 -15.13 -25.93
CA ASP A 55 -11.08 -13.70 -26.00
C ASP A 55 -11.07 -13.16 -27.44
N LYS A 56 -10.70 -14.02 -28.40
CA LYS A 56 -10.60 -13.66 -29.82
C LYS A 56 -11.91 -13.80 -30.61
N TYR A 57 -12.75 -14.78 -30.26
CA TYR A 57 -13.91 -15.16 -31.09
C TYR A 57 -15.24 -15.20 -30.32
N GLY A 58 -15.22 -14.97 -29.01
CA GLY A 58 -16.35 -15.19 -28.11
C GLY A 58 -16.81 -16.64 -28.10
N GLU A 59 -18.05 -16.87 -27.65
CA GLU A 59 -18.69 -18.20 -27.65
C GLU A 59 -18.76 -18.85 -29.04
N LYS A 60 -18.82 -18.03 -30.11
CA LYS A 60 -18.86 -18.49 -31.52
C LYS A 60 -17.58 -19.22 -31.96
N GLY A 61 -16.52 -19.15 -31.16
CA GLY A 61 -15.28 -19.89 -31.39
C GLY A 61 -15.35 -21.37 -31.01
N PHE A 62 -16.44 -21.86 -30.41
CA PHE A 62 -16.56 -23.21 -29.87
C PHE A 62 -17.72 -23.97 -30.50
N ASP A 63 -17.55 -25.27 -30.74
CA ASP A 63 -18.63 -26.17 -31.19
C ASP A 63 -19.43 -26.64 -29.96
N ASP A 64 -20.75 -26.45 -29.99
CA ASP A 64 -21.70 -26.77 -28.91
C ASP A 64 -21.70 -28.24 -28.43
N HIS A 65 -21.03 -29.15 -29.17
CA HIS A 65 -21.12 -30.59 -28.94
C HIS A 65 -19.98 -31.21 -28.13
N LYS A 66 -19.01 -30.45 -27.63
CA LYS A 66 -17.95 -31.01 -26.79
C LYS A 66 -17.50 -30.04 -25.72
N ARG A 67 -18.01 -30.26 -24.49
CA ARG A 67 -17.35 -30.07 -23.17
C ARG A 67 -18.35 -29.46 -22.18
N GLY A 68 -18.69 -30.22 -21.15
CA GLY A 68 -19.55 -29.74 -20.07
C GLY A 68 -20.11 -30.82 -19.15
N GLY A 69 -20.02 -32.11 -19.51
CA GLY A 69 -20.68 -33.16 -18.75
C GLY A 69 -19.93 -33.73 -17.54
N GLN A 70 -18.71 -33.29 -17.25
CA GLN A 70 -17.96 -33.77 -16.09
C GLN A 70 -17.69 -32.60 -15.13
N TYR A 71 -18.13 -32.79 -13.91
CA TYR A 71 -17.89 -31.92 -12.77
C TYR A 71 -17.77 -32.80 -11.52
N GLU A 72 -17.07 -32.29 -10.53
CA GLU A 72 -16.80 -33.03 -9.30
C GLU A 72 -17.95 -32.94 -8.30
N SER A 73 -17.88 -33.73 -7.24
CA SER A 73 -18.89 -33.67 -6.17
C SER A 73 -18.87 -32.32 -5.45
N TRP A 74 -19.98 -31.94 -4.81
CA TRP A 74 -20.03 -30.74 -3.98
C TRP A 74 -18.97 -30.74 -2.86
N ASN A 75 -18.65 -31.91 -2.31
CA ASN A 75 -17.61 -32.02 -1.28
C ASN A 75 -16.24 -31.61 -1.83
N TYR A 76 -15.91 -32.00 -3.07
CA TYR A 76 -14.66 -31.60 -3.71
C TYR A 76 -14.57 -30.08 -3.83
N TYR A 77 -15.60 -29.42 -4.35
CA TYR A 77 -15.61 -27.96 -4.48
C TYR A 77 -15.60 -27.22 -3.14
N ARG A 78 -16.03 -27.87 -2.06
CA ARG A 78 -16.06 -27.28 -0.73
C ARG A 78 -14.74 -27.44 0.04
N TYR A 79 -14.07 -28.58 -0.13
CA TYR A 79 -12.96 -28.96 0.74
C TYR A 79 -11.64 -29.09 -0.01
N ASP A 80 -11.67 -29.34 -1.31
CA ASP A 80 -10.48 -29.73 -2.10
C ASP A 80 -10.19 -28.77 -3.28
N PHE A 81 -11.11 -27.87 -3.63
CA PHE A 81 -10.96 -26.92 -4.73
C PHE A 81 -10.42 -25.57 -4.26
N GLY A 82 -9.36 -25.06 -4.90
CA GLY A 82 -8.81 -23.73 -4.60
C GLY A 82 -8.36 -23.56 -3.14
N ILE A 83 -7.79 -24.61 -2.54
CA ILE A 83 -7.54 -24.74 -1.09
C ILE A 83 -6.77 -23.55 -0.50
N TYR A 84 -5.95 -22.89 -1.31
CA TYR A 84 -5.11 -21.76 -0.90
C TYR A 84 -5.41 -20.44 -1.63
N ASP A 85 -6.50 -20.37 -2.42
CA ASP A 85 -6.83 -19.18 -3.21
C ASP A 85 -7.15 -17.96 -2.33
N ASP A 86 -7.64 -18.19 -1.11
CA ASP A 86 -7.98 -17.14 -0.12
C ASP A 86 -6.82 -16.78 0.83
N ASP A 87 -5.71 -17.54 0.79
CA ASP A 87 -4.54 -17.31 1.64
C ASP A 87 -3.55 -16.38 0.91
N LEU A 88 -3.68 -15.07 1.16
CA LEU A 88 -2.88 -14.01 0.50
C LEU A 88 -1.36 -14.16 0.67
N GLU A 89 -0.92 -14.96 1.64
CA GLU A 89 0.48 -15.30 1.91
C GLU A 89 1.02 -16.45 1.05
N ILE A 90 0.15 -17.16 0.32
CA ILE A 90 0.50 -18.32 -0.52
C ILE A 90 0.50 -17.91 -1.99
N ILE A 91 1.61 -18.21 -2.68
CA ILE A 91 1.73 -17.99 -4.13
C ILE A 91 1.59 -19.32 -4.87
N THR A 92 0.48 -19.47 -5.58
CA THR A 92 0.18 -20.63 -6.45
C THR A 92 0.86 -20.46 -7.81
N LEU A 93 1.55 -21.50 -8.30
CA LEU A 93 2.31 -21.48 -9.57
C LEU A 93 1.77 -22.54 -10.54
N ASP A 94 1.79 -22.26 -11.85
CA ASP A 94 1.23 -23.15 -12.88
C ASP A 94 2.29 -23.87 -13.74
N ARG A 95 1.84 -24.72 -14.68
CA ARG A 95 2.71 -25.54 -15.55
C ARG A 95 3.63 -24.72 -16.47
N GLY A 96 3.24 -23.50 -16.83
CA GLY A 96 4.04 -22.55 -17.60
C GLY A 96 5.23 -21.99 -16.82
N ASP A 97 5.18 -22.03 -15.49
CA ASP A 97 6.23 -21.54 -14.60
C ASP A 97 7.35 -22.57 -14.33
N PHE A 98 7.13 -23.85 -14.69
CA PHE A 98 8.02 -24.98 -14.33
C PHE A 98 9.46 -24.88 -14.83
N GLY A 99 9.71 -24.15 -15.93
CA GLY A 99 11.07 -23.97 -16.47
C GLY A 99 12.00 -23.16 -15.55
N ASN A 100 11.43 -22.34 -14.66
CA ASN A 100 12.16 -21.50 -13.70
C ASN A 100 12.20 -22.10 -12.29
N VAL A 101 11.36 -23.09 -11.97
CA VAL A 101 11.20 -23.59 -10.59
C VAL A 101 12.52 -24.10 -10.00
N PHE A 102 13.29 -24.91 -10.71
CA PHE A 102 14.57 -25.41 -10.19
C PHE A 102 15.62 -24.31 -10.01
N LYS A 103 15.61 -23.30 -10.89
CA LYS A 103 16.53 -22.16 -10.83
C LYS A 103 16.15 -21.18 -9.72
N GLU A 104 14.86 -20.98 -9.48
CA GLU A 104 14.35 -20.20 -8.35
C GLU A 104 14.57 -20.94 -7.02
N ILE A 105 14.40 -22.26 -6.99
CA ILE A 105 14.77 -23.10 -5.85
C ILE A 105 16.27 -22.99 -5.55
N GLU A 106 17.14 -23.12 -6.55
CA GLU A 106 18.60 -22.97 -6.38
C GLU A 106 19.00 -21.54 -5.98
N ASN A 107 18.44 -20.51 -6.61
CA ASN A 107 18.68 -19.10 -6.26
C ASN A 107 18.20 -18.78 -4.84
N ALA A 108 17.10 -19.38 -4.40
CA ALA A 108 16.57 -19.19 -3.05
C ALA A 108 17.34 -19.98 -1.98
N PHE A 109 17.83 -21.17 -2.30
CA PHE A 109 18.79 -21.89 -1.46
C PHE A 109 20.09 -21.09 -1.31
N MET A 110 20.58 -20.48 -2.40
CA MET A 110 21.73 -19.58 -2.39
C MET A 110 21.45 -18.26 -1.63
N SER A 111 20.20 -17.82 -1.57
CA SER A 111 19.78 -16.65 -0.81
C SER A 111 19.37 -16.95 0.63
N GLY A 112 19.37 -18.22 1.07
CA GLY A 112 19.04 -18.62 2.44
C GLY A 112 17.60 -18.29 2.85
N LEU A 113 16.63 -18.47 1.94
CA LEU A 113 15.19 -18.42 2.24
C LEU A 113 14.69 -19.83 2.59
N GLY A 114 13.83 -19.94 3.61
CA GLY A 114 13.18 -21.20 4.00
C GLY A 114 12.06 -21.57 3.03
N TRP A 115 11.82 -22.88 2.86
CA TRP A 115 10.79 -23.41 1.96
C TRP A 115 9.84 -24.35 2.70
N LEU A 116 8.56 -24.30 2.34
CA LEU A 116 7.58 -25.33 2.67
C LEU A 116 7.26 -26.10 1.39
N VAL A 117 7.67 -27.37 1.31
CA VAL A 117 7.50 -28.19 0.10
C VAL A 117 6.48 -29.29 0.37
N THR A 118 5.35 -29.23 -0.31
CA THR A 118 4.32 -30.27 -0.29
C THR A 118 4.53 -31.23 -1.45
N PHE A 119 4.58 -32.54 -1.18
CA PHE A 119 4.70 -33.58 -2.20
C PHE A 119 3.33 -34.25 -2.40
N CYS A 120 2.74 -34.09 -3.59
CA CYS A 120 1.45 -34.71 -3.93
C CYS A 120 1.61 -35.72 -5.08
N PHE A 121 1.00 -36.91 -4.94
CA PHE A 121 0.90 -37.92 -5.99
C PHE A 121 -0.41 -38.72 -5.85
N ASP A 122 -0.95 -39.22 -6.97
CA ASP A 122 -2.26 -39.90 -7.06
C ASP A 122 -2.39 -41.18 -6.21
N THR A 123 -1.29 -41.69 -5.62
CA THR A 123 -1.25 -42.93 -4.84
C THR A 123 -0.61 -42.80 -3.45
N GLY A 124 -0.43 -41.58 -2.92
CA GLY A 124 0.15 -41.33 -1.60
C GLY A 124 1.65 -40.99 -1.58
N ASP A 125 2.28 -41.03 -0.39
CA ASP A 125 3.64 -40.53 -0.10
C ASP A 125 4.74 -41.26 -0.91
N CYS A 126 5.42 -40.52 -1.77
CA CYS A 126 6.31 -41.00 -2.82
C CYS A 126 7.81 -40.82 -2.52
N LEU A 127 8.20 -40.56 -1.27
CA LEU A 127 9.62 -40.34 -0.97
C LEU A 127 10.37 -41.66 -0.71
N GLU A 128 11.21 -42.05 -1.68
CA GLU A 128 12.16 -43.17 -1.51
C GLU A 128 13.02 -42.97 -0.24
N PRO A 129 13.41 -44.06 0.46
CA PRO A 129 14.21 -43.98 1.68
C PRO A 129 15.52 -43.19 1.53
N ARG A 130 16.14 -43.19 0.34
CA ARG A 130 17.33 -42.38 0.03
C ARG A 130 17.02 -40.89 -0.05
N THR A 131 15.85 -40.51 -0.54
CA THR A 131 15.37 -39.12 -0.58
C THR A 131 15.05 -38.65 0.83
N ARG A 132 14.37 -39.47 1.64
CA ARG A 132 14.13 -39.17 3.07
C ARG A 132 15.43 -38.99 3.87
N GLN A 133 16.48 -39.77 3.58
CA GLN A 133 17.81 -39.58 4.17
C GLN A 133 18.47 -38.25 3.77
N LYS A 134 18.25 -37.77 2.53
CA LYS A 134 18.73 -36.45 2.08
C LYS A 134 17.93 -35.28 2.69
N LEU A 135 16.67 -35.53 3.05
CA LEU A 135 15.77 -34.56 3.67
C LEU A 135 15.74 -34.64 5.21
N ALA A 136 16.66 -35.39 5.84
CA ALA A 136 16.65 -35.70 7.27
C ALA A 136 16.86 -34.50 8.23
N GLY A 137 16.92 -33.27 7.70
CA GLY A 137 16.92 -32.02 8.46
C GLY A 137 15.72 -31.12 8.20
N MET A 138 14.70 -31.60 7.47
CA MET A 138 13.49 -30.83 7.17
C MET A 138 12.44 -31.01 8.26
N LEU A 139 11.68 -29.93 8.53
CA LEU A 139 10.49 -29.97 9.35
C LEU A 139 9.36 -30.66 8.58
N TRP A 140 8.86 -31.78 9.11
CA TRP A 140 7.73 -32.50 8.55
C TRP A 140 6.43 -32.01 9.19
N LEU A 141 5.51 -31.52 8.38
CA LEU A 141 4.18 -31.09 8.81
C LEU A 141 3.15 -32.15 8.43
N ASN A 142 2.34 -32.58 9.40
CA ASN A 142 1.28 -33.58 9.20
C ASN A 142 -0.10 -32.92 9.23
N THR A 143 -0.25 -31.82 8.49
CA THR A 143 -1.50 -31.07 8.40
C THR A 143 -1.59 -30.40 7.02
N LEU A 144 -2.82 -30.23 6.53
CA LEU A 144 -3.11 -29.44 5.33
C LEU A 144 -3.75 -28.09 5.68
N ASP A 145 -4.02 -27.84 6.97
CA ASP A 145 -4.60 -26.59 7.46
C ASP A 145 -3.53 -25.49 7.44
N SER A 146 -3.79 -24.43 6.68
CA SER A 146 -2.83 -23.35 6.45
C SER A 146 -2.45 -22.63 7.74
N LYS A 147 -3.37 -22.49 8.71
CA LYS A 147 -3.10 -21.82 10.00
C LYS A 147 -2.24 -22.67 10.91
N GLU A 148 -2.47 -23.98 10.95
CA GLU A 148 -1.67 -24.92 11.72
C GLU A 148 -0.26 -25.05 11.13
N ILE A 149 -0.16 -25.17 9.81
CA ILE A 149 1.12 -25.12 9.07
C ILE A 149 1.88 -23.84 9.43
N TYR A 150 1.21 -22.69 9.32
CA TYR A 150 1.78 -21.38 9.59
C TYR A 150 2.33 -21.28 11.03
N SER A 151 1.54 -21.71 12.03
CA SER A 151 1.97 -21.69 13.44
C SER A 151 3.19 -22.60 13.66
N GLN A 152 3.17 -23.81 13.10
CA GLN A 152 4.27 -24.77 13.28
C GLN A 152 5.56 -24.28 12.62
N VAL A 153 5.49 -23.68 11.43
CA VAL A 153 6.65 -23.09 10.75
C VAL A 153 7.21 -21.92 11.56
N LEU A 154 6.35 -21.02 12.03
CA LEU A 154 6.74 -19.83 12.78
C LEU A 154 7.44 -20.19 14.11
N ASP A 155 6.99 -21.24 14.79
CA ASP A 155 7.62 -21.71 16.03
C ASP A 155 9.01 -22.33 15.81
N HIS A 156 9.24 -22.96 14.66
CA HIS A 156 10.52 -23.57 14.30
C HIS A 156 11.53 -22.60 13.67
N LEU A 157 11.14 -21.35 13.38
CA LEU A 157 12.09 -20.33 12.97
C LEU A 157 13.10 -20.03 14.10
N PRO A 158 14.38 -19.81 13.74
CA PRO A 158 15.44 -19.59 14.73
C PRO A 158 15.13 -18.36 15.60
N GLU A 159 15.46 -18.47 16.88
CA GLU A 159 15.33 -17.34 17.81
C GLU A 159 16.31 -16.22 17.47
N LEU A 160 15.95 -15.01 17.88
CA LEU A 160 16.78 -13.82 17.67
C LEU A 160 18.05 -13.84 18.53
N GLN A 161 19.10 -13.20 18.02
CA GLN A 161 20.40 -13.16 18.68
C GLN A 161 20.32 -12.40 20.00
N LEU A 162 20.64 -13.07 21.10
CA LEU A 162 20.73 -12.43 22.42
C LEU A 162 21.93 -11.47 22.47
N LEU A 163 21.65 -10.18 22.75
CA LEU A 163 22.67 -9.19 23.05
C LEU A 163 22.94 -9.18 24.57
N THR A 164 24.21 -9.26 24.94
CA THR A 164 24.68 -9.22 26.32
C THR A 164 25.37 -7.88 26.58
N SER A 165 25.52 -7.50 27.86
CA SER A 165 26.23 -6.27 28.23
C SER A 165 27.66 -6.18 27.68
N GLU A 166 28.29 -7.32 27.40
CA GLU A 166 29.67 -7.39 26.89
C GLU A 166 29.76 -7.15 25.38
N ASN A 167 28.72 -7.51 24.61
CA ASN A 167 28.75 -7.38 23.14
C ASN A 167 27.93 -6.19 22.62
N PHE A 168 27.04 -5.64 23.45
CA PHE A 168 26.07 -4.60 23.09
C PHE A 168 26.71 -3.41 22.38
N GLU A 169 27.66 -2.73 23.02
CA GLU A 169 28.28 -1.52 22.47
C GLU A 169 29.03 -1.79 21.15
N SER A 170 29.77 -2.90 21.08
CA SER A 170 30.55 -3.26 19.89
C SER A 170 29.67 -3.57 18.67
N GLN A 171 28.50 -4.16 18.89
CA GLN A 171 27.57 -4.54 17.83
C GLN A 171 26.83 -3.30 17.29
N LEU A 172 26.42 -2.41 18.18
CA LEU A 172 25.70 -1.16 17.86
C LEU A 172 26.56 -0.11 17.15
N ALA A 173 27.89 -0.23 17.20
CA ALA A 173 28.80 0.77 16.65
C ALA A 173 28.80 0.87 15.12
N HIS A 174 28.41 -0.19 14.41
CA HIS A 174 28.68 -0.32 12.96
C HIS A 174 27.44 -0.64 12.11
N HIS A 175 26.35 -1.09 12.71
CA HIS A 175 25.14 -1.49 12.00
C HIS A 175 23.90 -0.86 12.63
N ARG A 176 22.80 -0.75 11.87
CA ARG A 176 21.51 -0.33 12.42
C ARG A 176 20.93 -1.52 13.18
N TRP A 177 20.52 -1.29 14.43
CA TRP A 177 19.95 -2.34 15.26
C TRP A 177 18.53 -2.02 15.71
N LEU A 178 17.61 -2.98 15.55
CA LEU A 178 16.31 -2.97 16.22
C LEU A 178 16.40 -3.87 17.45
N VAL A 179 16.39 -3.29 18.65
CA VAL A 179 16.59 -3.98 19.92
C VAL A 179 15.36 -3.84 20.80
N SER A 180 14.88 -4.94 21.36
CA SER A 180 13.82 -4.93 22.37
C SER A 180 14.43 -5.29 23.72
N PHE A 181 14.12 -4.49 24.73
CA PHE A 181 14.57 -4.72 26.10
C PHE A 181 13.51 -5.48 26.88
N THR A 182 13.91 -6.60 27.49
CA THR A 182 13.05 -7.43 28.35
C THR A 182 13.56 -7.45 29.79
N PHE A 183 12.64 -7.58 30.74
CA PHE A 183 12.97 -7.78 32.16
C PHE A 183 12.34 -9.08 32.68
N GLY A 184 13.19 -10.05 33.03
CA GLY A 184 12.79 -11.35 33.58
C GLY A 184 12.41 -12.40 32.53
N ASP A 185 11.94 -13.55 33.01
CA ASP A 185 11.69 -14.78 32.21
C ASP A 185 10.26 -14.82 31.63
N ARG A 186 9.82 -13.71 31.01
CA ARG A 186 8.48 -13.62 30.40
C ARG A 186 8.58 -13.96 28.91
N SER A 187 8.00 -15.10 28.52
CA SER A 187 7.97 -15.53 27.12
C SER A 187 7.21 -14.51 26.25
N PRO A 188 7.63 -14.31 25.00
CA PRO A 188 7.08 -13.28 24.13
C PRO A 188 5.60 -13.51 23.79
N SER A 189 4.90 -12.40 23.61
CA SER A 189 3.61 -12.35 22.93
C SER A 189 3.83 -12.57 21.43
N THR A 190 3.44 -13.74 20.93
CA THR A 190 3.40 -14.18 19.51
C THR A 190 4.76 -14.37 18.82
N SER A 191 4.96 -15.50 18.15
CA SER A 191 6.16 -15.80 17.36
C SER A 191 6.27 -14.99 16.05
N GLU A 192 5.35 -14.04 15.81
CA GLU A 192 5.27 -13.23 14.59
C GLU A 192 6.47 -12.30 14.37
N TYR A 193 7.15 -11.86 15.44
CA TYR A 193 8.35 -11.04 15.32
C TYR A 193 9.47 -11.74 14.54
N LYS A 194 9.48 -13.09 14.50
CA LYS A 194 10.47 -13.87 13.74
C LYS A 194 10.40 -13.60 12.23
N LYS A 195 9.25 -13.11 11.73
CA LYS A 195 9.07 -12.67 10.32
C LYS A 195 10.03 -11.56 9.91
N LEU A 196 10.48 -10.74 10.86
CA LEU A 196 11.37 -9.61 10.58
C LEU A 196 12.71 -10.07 9.95
N GLN A 197 13.09 -11.37 10.02
CA GLN A 197 14.43 -11.86 9.59
C GLN A 197 14.46 -11.87 8.08
N ALA A 198 13.34 -12.30 7.51
CA ALA A 198 13.10 -12.26 6.08
C ALA A 198 12.82 -10.82 5.62
N LEU A 199 11.97 -10.09 6.34
CA LEU A 199 11.48 -8.78 5.89
C LEU A 199 12.57 -7.68 5.84
N LEU A 200 13.50 -7.67 6.80
CA LEU A 200 14.51 -6.59 6.92
C LEU A 200 15.86 -6.91 6.29
N ARG A 201 15.96 -8.05 5.59
CA ARG A 201 17.23 -8.59 5.08
C ARG A 201 17.90 -7.67 4.05
N SER A 202 17.11 -6.94 3.25
CA SER A 202 17.60 -5.98 2.26
C SER A 202 18.02 -4.63 2.85
N ASP A 203 17.55 -4.28 4.04
CA ASP A 203 17.71 -2.94 4.61
C ASP A 203 18.94 -2.81 5.52
N HIS A 204 19.73 -3.89 5.65
CA HIS A 204 20.96 -3.95 6.46
C HIS A 204 20.72 -3.61 7.95
N ILE A 205 19.55 -3.97 8.48
CA ILE A 205 19.16 -3.76 9.87
C ILE A 205 19.29 -5.09 10.62
N GLN A 206 20.20 -5.14 11.60
CA GLN A 206 20.33 -6.26 12.54
C GLN A 206 19.31 -6.09 13.66
N TYR A 207 18.86 -7.15 14.33
CA TYR A 207 17.81 -6.96 15.31
C TYR A 207 17.63 -8.12 16.32
N ASN A 208 17.00 -7.80 17.46
CA ASN A 208 16.66 -8.72 18.54
C ASN A 208 15.42 -8.23 19.30
N ILE A 209 14.29 -8.94 19.19
CA ILE A 209 13.01 -8.61 19.84
C ILE A 209 12.55 -9.77 20.72
N GLN A 210 12.45 -9.57 22.04
CA GLN A 210 11.99 -10.63 22.96
C GLN A 210 10.86 -10.22 23.93
N ALA A 211 10.15 -9.11 23.66
CA ALA A 211 8.94 -8.59 24.32
C ALA A 211 9.09 -7.42 25.31
N TYR A 212 7.94 -6.92 25.79
CA TYR A 212 7.70 -5.58 26.35
C TYR A 212 8.41 -5.24 27.69
N PRO A 213 8.57 -3.91 27.98
CA PRO A 213 8.58 -2.78 27.04
C PRO A 213 9.96 -2.14 26.93
N THR A 214 10.53 -2.14 25.73
CA THR A 214 10.76 -0.92 24.93
C THR A 214 11.52 -1.38 23.70
N THR A 215 10.92 -1.19 22.52
CA THR A 215 11.53 -1.57 21.24
C THR A 215 12.20 -0.33 20.67
N VAL A 216 13.51 -0.38 20.52
CA VAL A 216 14.36 0.76 20.15
C VAL A 216 15.08 0.46 18.86
N ILE A 217 15.05 1.42 17.94
CA ILE A 217 15.94 1.39 16.79
C ILE A 217 17.11 2.34 17.03
N PHE A 218 18.30 1.78 16.87
CA PHE A 218 19.56 2.49 16.83
C PHE A 218 19.96 2.70 15.38
N ASN A 219 19.94 3.95 14.92
CA ASN A 219 20.46 4.36 13.62
C ASN A 219 21.70 5.24 13.83
N GLY A 220 22.85 4.62 14.06
CA GLY A 220 24.04 5.35 14.52
C GLY A 220 23.82 5.90 15.93
N SER A 221 24.01 7.21 16.14
CA SER A 221 23.84 7.86 17.46
C SER A 221 22.39 8.21 17.82
N SER A 222 21.43 8.07 16.91
CA SER A 222 20.03 8.40 17.17
C SER A 222 19.23 7.17 17.62
N VAL A 223 18.48 7.35 18.70
CA VAL A 223 17.70 6.33 19.40
C VAL A 223 16.22 6.65 19.18
N HIS A 224 15.46 5.71 18.60
CA HIS A 224 14.04 5.88 18.30
C HIS A 224 13.21 4.78 18.95
N GLU A 225 12.30 5.15 19.84
CA GLU A 225 11.40 4.24 20.53
C GLU A 225 10.15 3.93 19.68
N TYR A 226 9.81 2.65 19.57
CA TYR A 226 8.60 2.17 18.91
C TYR A 226 7.48 1.99 19.92
N GLU A 227 6.40 2.74 19.72
CA GLU A 227 5.22 2.74 20.61
C GLU A 227 3.99 2.07 19.97
N GLY A 228 4.14 1.50 18.76
CA GLY A 228 3.04 0.88 18.03
C GLY A 228 2.74 -0.57 18.45
N HIS A 229 1.80 -1.20 17.76
CA HIS A 229 1.50 -2.62 17.93
C HIS A 229 2.70 -3.48 17.51
N HIS A 230 3.14 -4.40 18.37
CA HIS A 230 4.25 -5.33 18.08
C HIS A 230 3.90 -6.44 17.06
N SER A 231 3.32 -6.06 15.91
CA SER A 231 3.19 -6.93 14.73
C SER A 231 4.37 -6.71 13.79
N ALA A 232 4.64 -7.71 12.94
CA ALA A 232 5.69 -7.60 11.93
C ALA A 232 5.47 -6.40 11.00
N ASP A 233 4.24 -6.18 10.55
CA ASP A 233 3.87 -5.05 9.68
C ASP A 233 4.01 -3.70 10.38
N GLY A 234 3.59 -3.60 11.64
CA GLY A 234 3.69 -2.37 12.42
C GLY A 234 5.14 -1.95 12.68
N ILE A 235 6.02 -2.93 12.89
CA ILE A 235 7.46 -2.71 13.08
C ILE A 235 8.14 -2.39 11.75
N LEU A 236 7.78 -3.07 10.66
CA LEU A 236 8.30 -2.80 9.32
C LEU A 236 7.95 -1.37 8.86
N GLU A 237 6.69 -0.96 9.01
CA GLU A 237 6.27 0.41 8.65
C GLU A 237 7.05 1.48 9.44
N PHE A 238 7.32 1.21 10.72
CA PHE A 238 8.14 2.08 11.56
C PHE A 238 9.60 2.16 11.09
N ILE A 239 10.18 1.03 10.71
CA ILE A 239 11.54 0.97 10.17
C ILE A 239 11.66 1.73 8.86
N GLU A 240 10.73 1.52 7.93
CA GLU A 240 10.68 2.25 6.67
C GLU A 240 10.56 3.77 6.91
N ASP A 241 9.77 4.18 7.91
CA ASP A 241 9.68 5.59 8.33
C ASP A 241 10.99 6.12 8.92
N LEU A 242 11.76 5.34 9.67
CA LEU A 242 13.06 5.80 10.17
C LEU A 242 14.12 5.91 9.08
N VAL A 243 14.06 5.04 8.05
CA VAL A 243 14.98 5.10 6.91
C VAL A 243 14.65 6.29 6.02
N ASN A 244 13.37 6.59 5.81
CA ASN A 244 12.90 7.74 5.04
C ASN A 244 11.78 8.46 5.80
N PRO A 245 12.13 9.35 6.76
CA PRO A 245 11.14 10.02 7.60
C PRO A 245 10.25 10.92 6.75
N ALA A 246 9.01 10.47 6.58
CA ALA A 246 8.01 11.24 5.88
C ALA A 246 7.45 12.35 6.79
N VAL A 247 7.40 12.12 8.10
CA VAL A 247 6.84 13.07 9.08
C VAL A 247 7.96 13.73 9.88
N ILE A 248 7.95 15.05 9.95
CA ILE A 248 8.95 15.84 10.67
C ILE A 248 8.48 16.02 12.12
N SER A 249 9.23 15.47 13.08
CA SER A 249 9.00 15.76 14.51
C SER A 249 9.37 17.20 14.82
N LEU A 250 8.44 17.95 15.43
CA LEU A 250 8.56 19.38 15.72
C LEU A 250 8.62 19.64 17.23
N ASP A 251 9.75 20.16 17.68
CA ASP A 251 9.92 20.80 18.98
C ASP A 251 9.50 22.30 18.93
N PRO A 252 9.47 23.02 20.07
CA PRO A 252 9.07 24.44 20.10
C PRO A 252 9.90 25.37 19.22
N SER A 253 11.21 25.14 19.10
CA SER A 253 12.09 25.97 18.28
C SER A 253 11.85 25.74 16.80
N SER A 254 11.84 24.46 16.40
CA SER A 254 11.62 24.02 15.02
C SER A 254 10.21 24.32 14.52
N PHE A 255 9.18 24.25 15.39
CA PHE A 255 7.82 24.68 15.05
C PHE A 255 7.78 26.19 14.74
N SER A 256 8.42 27.01 15.57
CA SER A 256 8.48 28.46 15.36
C SER A 256 9.25 28.82 14.08
N GLU A 257 10.42 28.21 13.87
CA GLU A 257 11.25 28.47 12.71
C GLU A 257 10.60 27.95 11.41
N LYS A 258 10.17 26.68 11.39
CA LYS A 258 9.75 26.02 10.15
C LYS A 258 8.27 26.20 9.82
N VAL A 259 7.38 26.17 10.81
CA VAL A 259 5.93 26.27 10.59
C VAL A 259 5.48 27.72 10.62
N LYS A 260 5.84 28.49 11.66
CA LYS A 260 5.48 29.91 11.76
C LYS A 260 6.32 30.78 10.83
N GLY A 261 7.60 30.47 10.68
CA GLY A 261 8.53 31.12 9.75
C GLY A 261 8.59 30.51 8.35
N ARG A 262 7.60 29.69 7.96
CA ARG A 262 7.53 29.03 6.63
C ARG A 262 7.68 30.01 5.48
N ALA A 263 8.28 29.55 4.38
CA ALA A 263 8.36 30.35 3.15
C ALA A 263 6.97 30.61 2.55
N GLU A 264 6.87 31.66 1.73
CA GLU A 264 5.61 32.11 1.12
C GLU A 264 4.90 31.03 0.29
N ASP A 265 5.67 30.16 -0.35
CA ASP A 265 5.17 29.06 -1.19
C ASP A 265 5.07 27.70 -0.47
N GLN A 266 5.41 27.66 0.81
CA GLN A 266 5.38 26.44 1.62
C GLN A 266 4.10 26.35 2.46
N ALA A 267 3.51 25.17 2.46
CA ALA A 267 2.41 24.81 3.35
C ALA A 267 2.84 23.69 4.28
N TRP A 268 2.30 23.71 5.50
CA TRP A 268 2.53 22.70 6.53
C TRP A 268 1.23 22.11 7.00
N VAL A 269 1.16 20.79 7.16
CA VAL A 269 0.10 20.15 7.93
C VAL A 269 0.71 19.50 9.17
N VAL A 270 0.17 19.81 10.34
CA VAL A 270 0.74 19.45 11.64
C VAL A 270 -0.29 18.70 12.46
N ASP A 271 0.10 17.54 12.98
CA ASP A 271 -0.65 16.79 13.98
C ASP A 271 -0.14 17.13 15.39
N PHE A 272 -1.03 17.60 16.25
CA PHE A 272 -0.77 17.79 17.67
C PHE A 272 -1.35 16.61 18.44
N TYR A 273 -0.47 15.76 18.97
CA TYR A 273 -0.83 14.47 19.53
C TYR A 273 -0.28 14.26 20.95
N ALA A 274 -0.72 13.18 21.59
CA ALA A 274 -0.12 12.67 22.82
C ALA A 274 0.14 11.15 22.69
N PRO A 275 1.27 10.61 23.17
CA PRO A 275 1.61 9.19 23.05
C PRO A 275 0.55 8.23 23.62
N TRP A 276 -0.08 8.59 24.75
CA TRP A 276 -1.10 7.75 25.42
C TRP A 276 -2.49 7.81 24.76
N CYS A 277 -2.68 8.63 23.73
CA CYS A 277 -3.98 8.84 23.10
C CYS A 277 -4.25 7.77 22.04
N GLY A 278 -5.20 6.87 22.30
CA GLY A 278 -5.58 5.81 21.36
C GLY A 278 -5.94 6.30 19.95
N PRO A 279 -6.81 7.32 19.79
CA PRO A 279 -7.09 7.89 18.46
C PRO A 279 -5.87 8.49 17.76
N CYS A 280 -4.88 8.96 18.52
CA CYS A 280 -3.62 9.47 17.99
C CYS A 280 -2.76 8.33 17.45
N GLN A 281 -2.62 7.25 18.23
CA GLN A 281 -1.93 6.03 17.80
C GLN A 281 -2.55 5.45 16.51
N ALA A 282 -3.88 5.45 16.41
CA ALA A 282 -4.59 5.02 15.20
C ALA A 282 -4.38 5.96 13.99
N LEU A 283 -4.16 7.25 14.23
CA LEU A 283 -3.89 8.24 13.17
C LEU A 283 -2.47 8.13 12.61
N MET A 284 -1.48 7.80 13.45
CA MET A 284 -0.06 7.80 13.06
C MET A 284 0.28 7.06 11.75
N PRO A 285 -0.16 5.81 11.49
CA PRO A 285 0.14 5.13 10.22
C PRO A 285 -0.49 5.86 9.01
N GLU A 286 -1.74 6.32 9.13
CA GLU A 286 -2.41 7.08 8.07
C GLU A 286 -1.78 8.46 7.87
N TRP A 287 -1.26 9.09 8.94
CA TRP A 287 -0.52 10.34 8.89
C TRP A 287 0.80 10.20 8.11
N ARG A 288 1.54 9.13 8.36
CA ARG A 288 2.77 8.77 7.61
C ARG A 288 2.46 8.50 6.15
N ARG A 289 1.43 7.69 5.87
CA ARG A 289 0.98 7.39 4.50
C ARG A 289 0.58 8.67 3.76
N MET A 290 -0.19 9.55 4.38
CA MET A 290 -0.54 10.85 3.81
C MET A 290 0.71 11.68 3.51
N SER A 291 1.69 11.71 4.42
CA SER A 291 2.92 12.45 4.19
C SER A 291 3.67 11.98 2.94
N ARG A 292 3.81 10.67 2.75
CA ARG A 292 4.42 10.11 1.54
C ARG A 292 3.66 10.54 0.27
N LEU A 293 2.33 10.56 0.31
CA LEU A 293 1.48 11.01 -0.81
C LEU A 293 1.55 12.52 -1.09
N LEU A 294 1.93 13.32 -0.09
CA LEU A 294 2.08 14.77 -0.18
C LEU A 294 3.53 15.22 -0.42
N SER A 295 4.47 14.27 -0.55
CA SER A 295 5.88 14.55 -0.74
C SER A 295 6.13 15.54 -1.88
N GLY A 296 6.93 16.56 -1.60
CA GLY A 296 7.23 17.65 -2.52
C GLY A 296 6.12 18.71 -2.71
N GLN A 297 4.97 18.55 -2.06
CA GLN A 297 3.83 19.48 -2.19
C GLN A 297 3.51 20.20 -0.88
N VAL A 298 3.44 19.45 0.22
CA VAL A 298 3.12 19.96 1.57
C VAL A 298 4.05 19.27 2.57
N LEU A 299 4.61 20.04 3.50
CA LEU A 299 5.43 19.49 4.57
C LEU A 299 4.52 18.97 5.68
N VAL A 300 4.81 17.78 6.19
CA VAL A 300 4.01 17.13 7.23
C VAL A 300 4.84 17.05 8.51
N GLY A 301 4.25 17.50 9.61
CA GLY A 301 4.91 17.45 10.92
C GLY A 301 4.01 16.92 12.03
N SER A 302 4.62 16.61 13.16
CA SER A 302 3.93 16.21 14.39
C SER A 302 4.54 16.90 15.60
N VAL A 303 3.70 17.23 16.58
CA VAL A 303 4.10 17.85 17.85
C VAL A 303 3.58 16.98 18.99
N ASP A 304 4.51 16.47 19.81
CA ASP A 304 4.17 15.75 21.04
C ASP A 304 3.78 16.75 22.14
N CYS A 305 2.49 16.78 22.47
CA CYS A 305 1.94 17.67 23.49
C CYS A 305 2.13 17.16 24.93
N GLN A 306 2.53 15.91 25.13
CA GLN A 306 2.96 15.43 26.45
C GLN A 306 4.33 15.98 26.80
N LEU A 307 5.26 15.99 25.84
CA LEU A 307 6.60 16.58 26.00
C LEU A 307 6.56 18.11 25.97
N TYR A 308 5.82 18.71 25.02
CA TYR A 308 5.81 20.15 24.78
C TYR A 308 4.49 20.82 25.19
N GLN A 309 4.05 20.60 26.44
CA GLN A 309 2.76 21.08 26.96
C GLN A 309 2.57 22.59 26.78
N SER A 310 3.58 23.41 27.09
CA SER A 310 3.49 24.87 26.97
C SER A 310 3.28 25.33 25.52
N LEU A 311 3.89 24.65 24.54
CA LEU A 311 3.67 24.93 23.12
C LEU A 311 2.21 24.63 22.77
N CYS A 312 1.70 23.44 23.08
CA CYS A 312 0.34 23.04 22.73
C CYS A 312 -0.73 23.92 23.41
N GLN A 313 -0.50 24.32 24.67
CA GLN A 313 -1.35 25.29 25.37
C GLN A 313 -1.32 26.66 24.69
N SER A 314 -0.14 27.16 24.29
CA SER A 314 -0.02 28.44 23.57
C SER A 314 -0.72 28.41 22.21
N GLN A 315 -0.73 27.25 21.55
CA GLN A 315 -1.45 27.04 20.30
C GLN A 315 -2.94 26.71 20.52
N ASN A 316 -3.44 26.75 21.76
CA ASN A 316 -4.83 26.45 22.14
C ASN A 316 -5.30 25.09 21.59
N VAL A 317 -4.45 24.05 21.72
CA VAL A 317 -4.83 22.66 21.46
C VAL A 317 -5.65 22.16 22.65
N ARG A 318 -6.86 21.67 22.39
CA ARG A 318 -7.83 21.30 23.45
C ARG A 318 -8.14 19.81 23.52
N ALA A 319 -7.87 19.08 22.45
CA ALA A 319 -8.10 17.66 22.32
C ALA A 319 -7.04 17.08 21.38
N TYR A 320 -6.83 15.78 21.47
CA TYR A 320 -5.89 15.05 20.63
C TYR A 320 -6.62 13.93 19.86
N PRO A 321 -6.25 13.65 18.60
CA PRO A 321 -5.33 14.43 17.78
C PRO A 321 -6.00 15.69 17.19
N GLU A 322 -5.30 16.81 17.20
CA GLU A 322 -5.70 18.06 16.55
C GLU A 322 -4.84 18.26 15.30
N ILE A 323 -5.48 18.20 14.12
CA ILE A 323 -4.81 18.31 12.82
C ILE A 323 -5.02 19.71 12.26
N ARG A 324 -3.94 20.40 11.90
CA ARG A 324 -3.97 21.78 11.39
C ARG A 324 -3.20 21.96 10.11
N LEU A 325 -3.80 22.67 9.15
CA LEU A 325 -3.13 23.14 7.94
C LEU A 325 -2.73 24.61 8.09
N TYR A 326 -1.44 24.87 7.93
CA TYR A 326 -0.82 26.17 7.82
C TYR A 326 -0.51 26.44 6.35
N SER A 327 -1.44 27.14 5.70
CA SER A 327 -1.38 27.39 4.26
C SER A 327 -0.31 28.43 3.87
N SER A 328 0.19 28.32 2.65
CA SER A 328 1.09 29.29 1.99
C SER A 328 0.47 30.69 1.96
N ASN A 329 1.29 31.74 2.06
CA ASN A 329 0.84 33.15 1.98
C ASN A 329 -0.23 33.56 3.02
N THR A 330 -0.31 32.87 4.16
CA THR A 330 -1.17 33.28 5.27
C THR A 330 -0.34 33.76 6.46
N LYS A 331 -0.93 34.59 7.33
CA LYS A 331 -0.25 35.05 8.56
C LYS A 331 0.29 33.83 9.35
N PRO A 332 1.42 33.96 10.07
CA PRO A 332 2.03 32.87 10.81
C PRO A 332 1.04 32.11 11.72
N ASP A 333 0.12 32.84 12.35
CA ASP A 333 -0.86 32.27 13.29
C ASP A 333 -2.15 31.75 12.66
N ARG A 334 -2.36 31.96 11.36
CA ARG A 334 -3.57 31.50 10.69
C ARG A 334 -3.42 30.03 10.30
N TYR A 335 -4.39 29.22 10.70
CA TYR A 335 -4.49 27.81 10.35
C TYR A 335 -5.93 27.41 10.05
N MET A 336 -6.10 26.23 9.46
CA MET A 336 -7.39 25.55 9.31
C MET A 336 -7.33 24.22 10.06
N SER A 337 -8.27 23.98 10.97
CA SER A 337 -8.38 22.68 11.65
C SER A 337 -9.18 21.70 10.79
N TYR A 338 -8.74 20.45 10.76
CA TYR A 338 -9.50 19.36 10.16
C TYR A 338 -10.62 18.92 11.10
N ASN A 339 -11.86 19.00 10.61
CA ASN A 339 -13.06 18.59 11.36
C ASN A 339 -13.81 17.45 10.67
N GLY A 340 -13.18 16.75 9.72
CA GLY A 340 -13.81 15.64 9.03
C GLY A 340 -13.87 14.38 9.91
N TRP A 341 -14.85 13.52 9.62
CA TRP A 341 -15.05 12.27 10.34
C TRP A 341 -13.94 11.25 10.07
N HIS A 342 -13.59 11.09 8.79
CA HIS A 342 -12.63 10.09 8.34
C HIS A 342 -11.19 10.56 8.56
N ARG A 343 -10.35 9.73 9.18
CA ARG A 343 -8.94 10.05 9.46
C ARG A 343 -7.95 9.21 8.66
N ASP A 344 -8.42 8.62 7.56
CA ASP A 344 -7.56 7.91 6.61
C ASP A 344 -6.74 8.89 5.75
N ALA A 345 -5.63 8.40 5.21
CA ALA A 345 -4.66 9.16 4.45
C ALA A 345 -5.26 9.84 3.21
N HIS A 346 -6.24 9.19 2.55
CA HIS A 346 -6.85 9.73 1.34
C HIS A 346 -7.77 10.91 1.69
N SER A 347 -8.60 10.76 2.72
CA SER A 347 -9.48 11.82 3.22
C SER A 347 -8.70 13.05 3.68
N LEU A 348 -7.60 12.83 4.43
CA LEU A 348 -6.74 13.91 4.91
C LEU A 348 -6.00 14.59 3.76
N ARG A 349 -5.40 13.81 2.84
CA ARG A 349 -4.76 14.33 1.61
C ARG A 349 -5.74 15.19 0.81
N ALA A 350 -6.94 14.70 0.55
CA ALA A 350 -7.95 15.40 -0.23
C ALA A 350 -8.38 16.71 0.44
N TRP A 351 -8.50 16.73 1.76
CA TRP A 351 -8.76 17.97 2.51
C TRP A 351 -7.60 18.96 2.42
N VAL A 352 -6.36 18.51 2.63
CA VAL A 352 -5.16 19.35 2.53
C VAL A 352 -5.10 20.02 1.16
N LEU A 353 -5.12 19.23 0.08
CA LEU A 353 -4.96 19.72 -1.29
C LEU A 353 -6.05 20.71 -1.71
N ARG A 354 -7.29 20.46 -1.31
CA ARG A 354 -8.44 21.35 -1.58
C ARG A 354 -8.39 22.65 -0.77
N SER A 355 -7.72 22.64 0.38
CA SER A 355 -7.57 23.81 1.25
C SER A 355 -6.38 24.69 0.86
N LEU A 356 -5.50 24.20 -0.01
CA LEU A 356 -4.41 25.00 -0.57
C LEU A 356 -4.94 26.01 -1.61
N PRO A 357 -4.29 27.17 -1.76
CA PRO A 357 -4.63 28.12 -2.81
C PRO A 357 -4.45 27.47 -4.19
N SER A 358 -5.33 27.83 -5.12
CA SER A 358 -5.18 27.45 -6.53
C SER A 358 -3.93 28.09 -7.12
N VAL A 359 -3.18 27.27 -7.88
CA VAL A 359 -2.03 27.71 -8.67
C VAL A 359 -2.43 27.90 -10.13
N SER A 360 -3.48 27.21 -10.57
CA SER A 360 -4.05 27.44 -11.88
C SER A 360 -4.77 28.80 -11.96
N VAL A 361 -4.79 29.38 -13.16
CA VAL A 361 -5.48 30.65 -13.44
C VAL A 361 -6.83 30.38 -14.10
N ASP A 362 -7.90 30.95 -13.57
CA ASP A 362 -9.20 30.93 -14.25
C ASP A 362 -9.16 31.85 -15.48
N LEU A 363 -9.35 31.25 -16.67
CA LEU A 363 -9.25 31.93 -17.95
C LEU A 363 -10.64 32.31 -18.48
N THR A 364 -10.76 33.59 -18.85
CA THR A 364 -11.87 34.12 -19.62
C THR A 364 -11.59 33.98 -21.11
N PRO A 365 -12.59 34.18 -22.00
CA PRO A 365 -12.35 34.16 -23.44
C PRO A 365 -11.25 35.14 -23.88
N GLN A 366 -11.17 36.30 -23.22
CA GLN A 366 -10.15 37.31 -23.50
C GLN A 366 -8.76 36.86 -23.04
N SER A 367 -8.63 36.35 -21.81
CA SER A 367 -7.31 35.91 -21.30
C SER A 367 -6.84 34.61 -21.95
N PHE A 368 -7.75 33.70 -22.31
CA PHE A 368 -7.40 32.54 -23.14
C PHE A 368 -6.79 32.97 -24.48
N ARG A 369 -7.39 33.95 -25.16
CA ARG A 369 -6.84 34.46 -26.41
C ARG A 369 -5.50 35.18 -26.23
N SER A 370 -5.42 36.11 -25.28
CA SER A 370 -4.24 36.97 -25.13
C SER A 370 -3.05 36.27 -24.46
N GLN A 371 -3.28 35.40 -23.47
CA GLN A 371 -2.22 34.76 -22.70
C GLN A 371 -1.87 33.35 -23.19
N VAL A 372 -2.82 32.62 -23.78
CA VAL A 372 -2.57 31.24 -24.27
C VAL A 372 -2.32 31.23 -25.77
N LEU A 373 -3.29 31.67 -26.57
CA LEU A 373 -3.19 31.54 -28.03
C LEU A 373 -2.16 32.48 -28.68
N LEU A 374 -2.06 33.70 -28.14
CA LEU A 374 -1.10 34.73 -28.59
C LEU A 374 0.10 34.88 -27.65
N GLY A 375 0.13 34.10 -26.57
CA GLY A 375 1.16 34.17 -25.56
C GLY A 375 2.48 33.51 -25.98
N GLN A 376 3.49 33.68 -25.14
CA GLN A 376 4.83 33.11 -25.33
C GLN A 376 5.16 32.01 -24.33
N ASP A 377 4.18 31.62 -23.50
CA ASP A 377 4.33 30.60 -22.47
C ASP A 377 3.71 29.26 -22.94
N HIS A 378 4.26 28.16 -22.43
CA HIS A 378 3.59 26.85 -22.53
C HIS A 378 2.42 26.80 -21.53
N TRP A 379 1.29 26.23 -21.94
CA TRP A 379 0.11 26.09 -21.09
C TRP A 379 -0.43 24.67 -21.03
N VAL A 380 -0.89 24.25 -19.86
CA VAL A 380 -1.79 23.10 -19.70
C VAL A 380 -3.13 23.62 -19.20
N LEU A 381 -4.21 23.27 -19.89
CA LEU A 381 -5.55 23.78 -19.61
C LEU A 381 -6.52 22.67 -19.24
N ASP A 382 -7.29 22.87 -18.19
CA ASP A 382 -8.45 22.06 -17.80
C ASP A 382 -9.75 22.75 -18.26
N PHE A 383 -10.42 22.14 -19.24
CA PHE A 383 -11.74 22.54 -19.71
C PHE A 383 -12.79 21.76 -18.93
N TYR A 384 -13.51 22.45 -18.05
CA TYR A 384 -14.40 21.81 -17.07
C TYR A 384 -15.79 22.46 -17.05
N ALA A 385 -16.72 21.81 -16.36
CA ALA A 385 -18.02 22.40 -16.01
C ALA A 385 -18.25 22.25 -14.49
N PRO A 386 -18.79 23.28 -13.79
CA PRO A 386 -19.02 23.21 -12.35
C PRO A 386 -19.92 22.06 -11.89
N TRP A 387 -20.93 21.69 -12.68
CA TRP A 387 -21.88 20.61 -12.37
C TRP A 387 -21.36 19.20 -12.69
N CYS A 388 -20.18 19.08 -13.30
CA CYS A 388 -19.62 17.80 -13.74
C CYS A 388 -18.90 17.10 -12.57
N GLY A 389 -19.44 15.96 -12.12
CA GLY A 389 -18.85 15.16 -11.05
C GLY A 389 -17.38 14.77 -11.29
N PRO A 390 -17.03 14.16 -12.45
CA PRO A 390 -15.64 13.85 -12.79
C PRO A 390 -14.72 15.07 -12.75
N CYS A 391 -15.21 16.24 -13.14
CA CYS A 391 -14.47 17.49 -13.10
C CYS A 391 -14.16 17.93 -11.67
N GLN A 392 -15.14 17.79 -10.76
CA GLN A 392 -14.95 18.08 -9.34
C GLN A 392 -13.92 17.15 -8.70
N HIS A 393 -13.92 15.87 -9.08
CA HIS A 393 -12.91 14.90 -8.64
C HIS A 393 -11.51 15.18 -9.22
N PHE A 394 -11.45 15.64 -10.47
CA PHE A 394 -10.17 15.93 -11.14
C PHE A 394 -9.55 17.26 -10.72
N ALA A 395 -10.36 18.26 -10.32
CA ALA A 395 -9.87 19.60 -9.99
C ALA A 395 -8.72 19.63 -8.96
N PRO A 396 -8.73 18.86 -7.85
CA PRO A 396 -7.59 18.79 -6.93
C PRO A 396 -6.32 18.25 -7.59
N GLU A 397 -6.44 17.21 -8.40
CA GLU A 397 -5.29 16.60 -9.10
C GLU A 397 -4.73 17.55 -10.18
N PHE A 398 -5.58 18.36 -10.83
CA PHE A 398 -5.13 19.41 -11.74
C PHE A 398 -4.33 20.51 -11.03
N GLU A 399 -4.71 20.89 -9.80
CA GLU A 399 -3.92 21.84 -9.00
C GLU A 399 -2.57 21.24 -8.56
N ILE A 400 -2.49 19.92 -8.34
CA ILE A 400 -1.21 19.23 -8.09
C ILE A 400 -0.32 19.34 -9.33
N LEU A 401 -0.87 18.99 -10.50
CA LEU A 401 -0.15 19.11 -11.77
C LEU A 401 0.34 20.55 -11.99
N ALA A 402 -0.50 21.54 -11.71
CA ALA A 402 -0.15 22.96 -11.79
C ALA A 402 1.04 23.33 -10.89
N ARG A 403 1.12 22.78 -9.67
CA ARG A 403 2.23 22.98 -8.75
C ARG A 403 3.52 22.34 -9.26
N ILE A 404 3.46 21.08 -9.70
CA ILE A 404 4.62 20.35 -10.23
C ILE A 404 5.22 21.06 -11.44
N LEU A 405 4.37 21.64 -12.29
CA LEU A 405 4.77 22.33 -13.51
C LEU A 405 5.12 23.81 -13.33
N LYS A 406 4.92 24.37 -12.12
CA LYS A 406 5.14 25.79 -11.84
C LYS A 406 6.54 26.23 -12.29
N GLY A 407 6.60 27.31 -13.06
CA GLY A 407 7.84 27.84 -13.64
C GLY A 407 8.28 27.20 -14.97
N LYS A 408 7.72 26.05 -15.36
CA LYS A 408 7.98 25.38 -16.65
C LYS A 408 6.79 25.48 -17.61
N VAL A 409 5.59 25.22 -17.11
CA VAL A 409 4.32 25.28 -17.86
C VAL A 409 3.29 25.98 -16.99
N ARG A 410 2.55 26.93 -17.57
CA ARG A 410 1.46 27.63 -16.89
C ARG A 410 0.21 26.75 -16.88
N ALA A 411 -0.52 26.74 -15.78
CA ALA A 411 -1.78 26.00 -15.68
C ALA A 411 -2.96 26.97 -15.71
N GLY A 412 -4.00 26.62 -16.46
CA GLY A 412 -5.22 27.42 -16.52
C GLY A 412 -6.48 26.55 -16.56
N LYS A 413 -7.61 27.13 -16.17
CA LYS A 413 -8.91 26.47 -16.16
C LYS A 413 -9.90 27.29 -16.95
N ILE A 414 -10.77 26.64 -17.71
CA ILE A 414 -11.83 27.30 -18.48
C ILE A 414 -13.16 26.64 -18.10
N ASP A 415 -14.05 27.44 -17.52
CA ASP A 415 -15.44 27.06 -17.27
C ASP A 415 -16.23 27.07 -18.59
N CYS A 416 -16.51 25.88 -19.11
CA CYS A 416 -17.25 25.70 -20.35
C CYS A 416 -18.77 25.91 -20.21
N GLN A 417 -19.31 25.93 -18.98
CA GLN A 417 -20.67 26.36 -18.75
C GLN A 417 -20.76 27.89 -18.89
N ALA A 418 -19.80 28.63 -18.35
CA ALA A 418 -19.73 30.08 -18.48
C ALA A 418 -19.29 30.54 -19.88
N HIS A 419 -18.45 29.75 -20.56
CA HIS A 419 -17.77 30.14 -21.81
C HIS A 419 -17.92 29.10 -22.93
N GLN A 420 -19.16 28.68 -23.19
CA GLN A 420 -19.50 27.59 -24.13
C GLN A 420 -18.91 27.79 -25.53
N HIS A 421 -18.97 29.01 -26.09
CA HIS A 421 -18.42 29.29 -27.42
C HIS A 421 -16.89 29.09 -27.50
N THR A 422 -16.16 29.46 -26.43
CA THR A 422 -14.71 29.25 -26.34
C THR A 422 -14.38 27.77 -26.37
N CYS A 423 -15.10 26.96 -25.59
CA CYS A 423 -14.90 25.52 -25.53
C CYS A 423 -15.29 24.81 -26.84
N GLN A 424 -16.39 25.23 -27.47
CA GLN A 424 -16.78 24.72 -28.80
C GLN A 424 -15.74 25.06 -29.87
N SER A 425 -15.24 26.29 -29.89
CA SER A 425 -14.20 26.73 -30.83
C SER A 425 -12.88 25.99 -30.61
N ALA A 426 -12.58 25.64 -29.36
CA ALA A 426 -11.47 24.77 -29.01
C ALA A 426 -11.76 23.30 -29.37
N GLY A 427 -12.98 22.89 -29.72
CA GLY A 427 -13.32 21.50 -30.05
C GLY A 427 -13.38 20.60 -28.82
N ILE A 428 -13.88 21.11 -27.69
CA ILE A 428 -14.11 20.33 -26.48
C ILE A 428 -15.49 19.66 -26.56
N SER A 429 -15.51 18.33 -26.45
CA SER A 429 -16.73 17.51 -26.57
C SER A 429 -17.14 16.80 -25.27
N SER A 430 -16.26 16.75 -24.27
CA SER A 430 -16.51 16.09 -22.98
C SER A 430 -15.74 16.78 -21.86
N TYR A 431 -16.15 16.57 -20.62
CA TYR A 431 -15.55 17.20 -19.44
C TYR A 431 -15.17 16.16 -18.37
N PRO A 432 -14.05 16.35 -17.66
CA PRO A 432 -13.02 17.35 -17.93
C PRO A 432 -12.23 16.98 -19.20
N THR A 433 -11.73 17.97 -19.94
CA THR A 433 -10.75 17.75 -21.02
C THR A 433 -9.48 18.53 -20.72
N VAL A 434 -8.33 17.85 -20.70
CA VAL A 434 -7.02 18.49 -20.51
C VAL A 434 -6.35 18.69 -21.86
N ARG A 435 -5.78 19.88 -22.11
CA ARG A 435 -4.99 20.16 -23.31
C ARG A 435 -3.71 20.91 -23.02
N PHE A 436 -2.64 20.49 -23.68
CA PHE A 436 -1.37 21.20 -23.69
C PHE A 436 -1.26 22.10 -24.92
N TYR A 437 -0.90 23.37 -24.69
CA TYR A 437 -0.64 24.39 -25.71
C TYR A 437 0.83 24.77 -25.65
N PRO A 438 1.68 24.19 -26.52
CA PRO A 438 3.07 24.58 -26.58
C PRO A 438 3.23 25.96 -27.24
N TYR A 439 4.09 26.80 -26.68
CA TYR A 439 4.64 27.91 -27.44
C TYR A 439 5.55 27.38 -28.56
N LEU A 440 5.22 27.72 -29.80
CA LEU A 440 5.93 27.21 -31.00
C LEU A 440 7.09 28.11 -31.43
N GLY A 441 7.44 29.14 -30.65
CA GLY A 441 8.42 30.15 -31.04
C GLY A 441 7.88 31.12 -32.09
N THR A 442 8.64 32.17 -32.38
CA THR A 442 8.42 32.98 -33.58
C THR A 442 8.85 32.16 -34.79
N ARG A 443 7.90 31.79 -35.67
CA ARG A 443 8.26 31.37 -37.02
C ARG A 443 9.09 32.50 -37.64
N ARG A 444 10.38 32.26 -37.83
CA ARG A 444 11.23 33.10 -38.68
C ARG A 444 10.83 32.93 -40.13
#